data_AF-A0A2E2Z646-F1
#
_entry.id   AF-A0A2E2Z646-F1
#
_cell.length_a   1.000
_cell.length_b   1.000
_cell.length_c   1.000
_cell.angle_alpha   90.00
_cell.angle_beta   90.00
_cell.angle_gamma   90.00
#
_symmetry.space_group_name_H-M   'P 1'
#
loop_
_entity.id
_entity.type
_entity.pdbx_description
1 polymer ?
#
loop_
_entity_poly.entity_id
_entity_poly.type
_entity_poly.pdbx_seq_one_letter_code
_entity_poly.pdbx_strand_id
1 'polypeptide(L)'
;MESYIKLSLAISAIVSFALSQPTGQGLDINDLEVGAKEKLVYPYSGKVYEFWKNGNPKLKGRLRDGLRNGKWTFWHQNSQKMAEGKYFDGDGSDVREDTGISMKGCTGTWVFYYPSGQQWREGTWQDGVPKGEHMIWYPNGNNKTVESFQDGQLAGPVTKWYEDGQVKEEAIFVGGKLDSSFASWYSNGSKKEEGDYIIGVQSGHWTYWHENGELKRDGSFNDGEMDGIWVEYSADGNSIQRSRYSSGLFLYDLHWGPKELYDRAGKLRRKDVESALIVLDNIVNSFKDSKYSTRSQFLKAEIFMNDLKDYNGAIREYKTVVKLFPTTGQAQDSQYMVSYIYGNVLNNKKQAKKEYKVFLKKYPGSRLVSAVKLELKQLNSRLAKK
;
A
#
# COMPACT_ATOMS: atom_id res chain seq x y z
N MET A 1 11.72 58.18 38.69
CA MET A 1 11.57 57.78 40.11
C MET A 1 10.22 57.11 40.38
N GLU A 2 9.09 57.69 39.93
CA GLU A 2 7.76 57.07 40.09
C GLU A 2 7.59 55.70 39.42
N SER A 3 8.26 55.46 38.28
CA SER A 3 8.28 54.16 37.59
C SER A 3 9.01 53.08 38.40
N TYR A 4 10.11 53.43 39.05
CA TYR A 4 10.86 52.53 39.94
C TYR A 4 10.11 52.22 41.24
N ILE A 5 9.36 53.18 41.78
CA ILE A 5 8.56 53.00 42.99
C ILE A 5 7.37 52.06 42.71
N LYS A 6 6.68 52.23 41.56
CA LYS A 6 5.61 51.30 41.12
C LYS A 6 6.13 49.88 40.87
N LEU A 7 7.33 49.74 40.28
CA LEU A 7 7.98 48.45 40.07
C LEU A 7 8.36 47.77 41.41
N SER A 8 8.90 48.53 42.38
CA SER A 8 9.25 48.00 43.70
C SER A 8 8.03 47.60 44.54
N LEU A 9 6.92 48.33 44.44
CA LEU A 9 5.67 48.02 45.14
C LEU A 9 4.96 46.81 44.54
N ALA A 10 5.02 46.63 43.22
CA ALA A 10 4.49 45.43 42.54
C ALA A 10 5.32 44.17 42.86
N ILE A 11 6.65 44.31 42.88
CA ILE A 11 7.57 43.25 43.32
C ILE A 11 7.30 42.89 44.78
N SER A 12 7.15 43.89 45.66
CA SER A 12 6.83 43.65 47.08
C SER A 12 5.45 43.02 47.26
N ALA A 13 4.43 43.38 46.47
CA ALA A 13 3.08 42.82 46.60
C ALA A 13 3.00 41.35 46.17
N ILE A 14 3.74 40.95 45.13
CA ILE A 14 3.76 39.57 44.62
C ILE A 14 4.73 38.69 45.41
N VAL A 15 5.87 39.24 45.83
CA VAL A 15 6.75 38.56 46.82
C VAL A 15 6.01 38.40 48.14
N SER A 16 5.23 39.40 48.58
CA SER A 16 4.32 39.23 49.72
C SER A 16 3.18 38.25 49.45
N PHE A 17 2.63 38.14 48.23
CA PHE A 17 1.60 37.15 47.91
C PHE A 17 2.17 35.73 47.93
N ALA A 18 3.33 35.52 47.32
CA ALA A 18 4.08 34.26 47.31
C ALA A 18 4.65 33.89 48.70
N LEU A 19 4.99 34.88 49.55
CA LEU A 19 5.42 34.68 50.95
C LEU A 19 4.24 34.62 51.94
N SER A 20 3.04 35.10 51.57
CA SER A 20 1.81 35.01 52.38
C SER A 20 1.06 33.70 52.21
N GLN A 21 1.31 33.02 51.08
CA GLN A 21 0.85 31.65 50.88
C GLN A 21 1.70 30.77 51.81
N PRO A 22 1.10 30.07 52.79
CA PRO A 22 1.86 29.20 53.68
C PRO A 22 2.72 28.26 52.84
N THR A 23 4.03 28.27 53.11
CA THR A 23 5.05 27.44 52.46
C THR A 23 4.55 26.00 52.33
N GLY A 24 3.98 25.66 51.16
CA GLY A 24 3.20 24.43 50.99
C GLY A 24 2.08 24.51 49.95
N GLN A 25 1.48 25.69 49.72
CA GLN A 25 0.50 25.95 48.65
C GLN A 25 1.25 26.35 47.36
N GLY A 26 0.98 25.69 46.23
CA GLY A 26 1.66 26.00 44.96
C GLY A 26 1.00 27.15 44.20
N LEU A 27 1.57 27.57 43.07
CA LEU A 27 1.10 28.70 42.26
C LEU A 27 0.03 28.28 41.24
N ASP A 28 -0.89 29.18 40.87
CA ASP A 28 -1.70 29.00 39.66
C ASP A 28 -0.78 29.12 38.43
N ILE A 29 -0.85 28.16 37.52
CA ILE A 29 0.01 28.13 36.32
C ILE A 29 -0.33 29.28 35.36
N ASN A 30 -1.58 29.75 35.36
CA ASN A 30 -1.98 30.88 34.51
C ASN A 30 -1.36 32.20 34.99
N ASP A 31 -1.00 32.31 36.27
CA ASP A 31 -0.26 33.47 36.78
C ASP A 31 1.18 33.53 36.23
N LEU A 32 1.69 32.40 35.71
CA LEU A 32 2.97 32.33 35.01
C LEU A 32 2.82 32.64 33.51
N GLU A 33 1.69 32.28 32.89
CA GLU A 33 1.42 32.51 31.46
C GLU A 33 0.91 33.93 31.16
N VAL A 34 0.13 34.52 32.07
CA VAL A 34 -0.49 35.86 31.94
C VAL A 34 0.39 36.96 32.55
N GLY A 35 1.60 36.60 32.99
CA GLY A 35 2.63 37.50 33.51
C GLY A 35 3.21 38.46 32.47
N ALA A 36 2.44 39.50 32.15
CA ALA A 36 2.83 40.84 31.71
C ALA A 36 3.67 40.99 30.43
N LYS A 37 3.34 42.04 29.67
CA LYS A 37 4.20 42.66 28.63
C LYS A 37 5.59 43.12 29.12
N GLU A 38 6.04 42.75 30.31
CA GLU A 38 7.38 43.02 30.85
C GLU A 38 7.87 41.81 31.68
N LYS A 39 8.65 40.95 31.02
CA LYS A 39 9.67 39.99 31.54
C LYS A 39 9.44 39.30 32.90
N LEU A 40 9.16 37.99 32.80
CA LEU A 40 9.74 36.86 33.56
C LEU A 40 10.16 37.16 35.01
N VAL A 41 9.34 36.71 35.96
CA VAL A 41 9.89 36.13 37.20
C VAL A 41 10.81 34.99 36.76
N TYR A 42 12.06 35.00 37.22
CA TYR A 42 13.05 33.95 36.97
C TYR A 42 12.41 32.56 37.07
N PRO A 43 12.85 31.62 36.22
CA PRO A 43 12.07 30.44 35.90
C PRO A 43 11.61 29.70 37.17
N TYR A 44 10.29 29.66 37.40
CA TYR A 44 9.73 29.17 38.65
C TYR A 44 10.03 27.68 38.85
N SER A 45 10.47 27.35 40.08
CA SER A 45 10.71 26.00 40.53
C SER A 45 9.80 25.69 41.72
N GLY A 46 8.78 24.86 41.52
CA GLY A 46 7.80 24.59 42.57
C GLY A 46 6.53 23.92 42.06
N LYS A 47 5.58 23.67 42.97
CA LYS A 47 4.29 23.07 42.62
C LYS A 47 3.42 24.10 41.92
N VAL A 48 2.75 23.67 40.86
CA VAL A 48 1.77 24.49 40.13
C VAL A 48 0.43 23.78 40.02
N TYR A 49 -0.64 24.55 39.89
CA TYR A 49 -2.02 24.09 39.80
C TYR A 49 -2.78 24.91 38.75
N GLU A 50 -3.88 24.38 38.27
CA GLU A 50 -4.91 25.16 37.54
C GLU A 50 -6.27 24.61 37.95
N PHE A 51 -7.29 25.46 37.95
CA PHE A 51 -8.66 25.06 38.25
C PHE A 51 -9.59 25.37 37.07
N TRP A 52 -10.57 24.52 36.87
CA TRP A 52 -11.70 24.82 36.00
C TRP A 52 -12.53 25.96 36.56
N LYS A 53 -13.35 26.61 35.72
CA LYS A 53 -14.26 27.69 36.14
C LYS A 53 -15.23 27.27 37.26
N ASN A 54 -15.52 25.98 37.38
CA ASN A 54 -16.36 25.43 38.44
C ASN A 54 -15.60 25.14 39.74
N GLY A 55 -14.32 25.49 39.84
CA GLY A 55 -13.47 25.30 41.02
C GLY A 55 -12.83 23.91 41.12
N ASN A 56 -13.17 22.97 40.24
CA ASN A 56 -12.55 21.64 40.25
C ASN A 56 -11.10 21.72 39.74
N PRO A 57 -10.18 20.88 40.24
CA PRO A 57 -8.81 20.86 39.74
C PRO A 57 -8.82 20.55 38.25
N LYS A 58 -7.99 21.26 37.48
CA LYS A 58 -7.76 21.03 36.06
C LYS A 58 -6.39 20.37 35.84
N LEU A 59 -5.36 20.88 36.49
CA LEU A 59 -4.04 20.24 36.50
C LEU A 59 -3.27 20.53 37.78
N LYS A 60 -2.23 19.72 37.99
CA LYS A 60 -1.27 19.84 39.08
C LYS A 60 0.05 19.23 38.63
N GLY A 61 1.13 19.91 38.91
CA GLY A 61 2.46 19.41 38.61
C GLY A 61 3.55 20.15 39.37
N ARG A 62 4.78 19.97 38.90
CA ARG A 62 5.93 20.72 39.36
C ARG A 62 6.67 21.30 38.16
N LEU A 63 7.10 22.55 38.29
CA LEU A 63 8.08 23.14 37.40
C LEU A 63 9.47 23.04 38.02
N ARG A 64 10.47 22.78 37.17
CA ARG A 64 11.89 22.97 37.46
C ARG A 64 12.41 23.92 36.40
N ASP A 65 12.84 25.09 36.85
CA ASP A 65 13.29 26.17 35.99
C ASP A 65 12.29 26.45 34.85
N GLY A 66 11.01 26.62 35.22
CA GLY A 66 9.94 26.98 34.28
C GLY A 66 9.48 25.83 33.39
N LEU A 67 10.18 24.69 33.39
CA LEU A 67 9.85 23.52 32.59
C LEU A 67 9.09 22.49 33.41
N ARG A 68 8.12 21.81 32.79
CA ARG A 68 7.35 20.72 33.39
C ARG A 68 8.31 19.60 33.77
N ASN A 69 8.33 19.22 35.05
CA ASN A 69 9.23 18.20 35.56
C ASN A 69 8.57 17.35 36.65
N GLY A 70 8.86 16.04 36.66
CA GLY A 70 8.29 15.10 37.63
C GLY A 70 6.85 14.71 37.30
N LYS A 71 6.09 14.30 38.31
CA LYS A 71 4.72 13.81 38.14
C LYS A 71 3.74 14.96 37.86
N TRP A 72 2.90 14.77 36.85
CA TRP A 72 1.80 15.65 36.49
C TRP A 72 0.48 14.87 36.48
N THR A 73 -0.58 15.55 36.86
CA THR A 73 -1.93 14.99 36.86
C THR A 73 -2.89 16.05 36.31
N PHE A 74 -3.81 15.59 35.47
CA PHE A 74 -4.82 16.38 34.80
C PHE A 74 -6.18 15.80 35.13
N TRP A 75 -7.22 16.63 35.19
CA TRP A 75 -8.56 16.24 35.59
C TRP A 75 -9.60 16.82 34.63
N HIS A 76 -10.67 16.05 34.42
CA HIS A 76 -11.88 16.48 33.76
C HIS A 76 -12.64 17.49 34.63
N GLN A 77 -13.59 18.22 34.03
CA GLN A 77 -14.43 19.18 34.75
C GLN A 77 -15.27 18.55 35.87
N ASN A 78 -15.51 17.25 35.82
CA ASN A 78 -16.26 16.49 36.83
C ASN A 78 -15.36 15.91 37.94
N SER A 79 -14.12 16.39 38.06
CA SER A 79 -13.12 15.94 39.04
C SER A 79 -12.60 14.51 38.85
N GLN A 80 -13.02 13.79 37.81
CA GLN A 80 -12.37 12.54 37.44
C GLN A 80 -10.99 12.82 36.85
N LYS A 81 -10.02 11.95 37.13
CA LYS A 81 -8.69 12.05 36.53
C LYS A 81 -8.84 11.95 35.01
N MET A 82 -8.14 12.80 34.26
CA MET A 82 -8.09 12.78 32.80
C MET A 82 -6.81 12.13 32.31
N ALA A 83 -5.68 12.48 32.91
CA ALA A 83 -4.40 11.89 32.59
C ALA A 83 -3.43 12.00 33.75
N GLU A 84 -2.46 11.11 33.81
CA GLU A 84 -1.27 11.29 34.64
C GLU A 84 -0.03 10.68 33.99
N GLY A 85 1.12 11.26 34.32
CA GLY A 85 2.41 10.78 33.84
C GLY A 85 3.53 11.63 34.38
N LYS A 86 4.70 11.53 33.75
CA LYS A 86 5.89 12.30 34.13
C LYS A 86 6.37 13.16 32.98
N TYR A 87 6.88 14.32 33.32
CA TYR A 87 7.70 15.14 32.43
C TYR A 87 9.16 15.14 32.88
N PHE A 88 10.04 15.27 31.91
CA PHE A 88 11.42 15.69 32.08
C PHE A 88 11.65 16.89 31.17
N ASP A 89 11.74 18.07 31.77
CA ASP A 89 12.04 19.36 31.12
C ASP A 89 11.13 19.68 29.92
N GLY A 90 9.81 19.48 30.10
CA GLY A 90 8.80 19.80 29.09
C GLY A 90 8.53 21.30 29.02
N ASP A 91 8.61 21.88 27.83
CA ASP A 91 8.43 23.33 27.60
C ASP A 91 6.97 23.75 27.35
N GLY A 92 6.03 22.80 27.34
CA GLY A 92 4.61 23.05 27.07
C GLY A 92 4.23 23.06 25.58
N SER A 93 5.18 22.85 24.66
CA SER A 93 4.92 22.73 23.23
C SER A 93 4.43 21.33 22.82
N ASP A 94 4.14 21.12 21.53
CA ASP A 94 3.63 19.86 20.98
C ASP A 94 2.34 19.40 21.66
N VAL A 95 1.36 20.30 21.69
CA VAL A 95 0.08 20.07 22.38
C VAL A 95 -0.78 19.13 21.56
N ARG A 96 -1.16 18.00 22.15
CA ARG A 96 -2.02 17.01 21.52
C ARG A 96 -3.46 17.53 21.46
N GLU A 97 -4.02 17.60 20.26
CA GLU A 97 -5.34 18.22 20.02
C GLU A 97 -6.49 17.55 20.80
N ASP A 98 -6.43 16.22 21.00
CA ASP A 98 -7.49 15.45 21.64
C ASP A 98 -7.57 15.63 23.16
N THR A 99 -6.48 16.05 23.80
CA THR A 99 -6.34 16.12 25.27
C THR A 99 -5.89 17.48 25.77
N GLY A 100 -5.34 18.33 24.91
CA GLY A 100 -4.74 19.61 25.29
C GLY A 100 -3.45 19.46 26.11
N ILE A 101 -2.85 18.28 26.15
CA ILE A 101 -1.63 17.99 26.92
C ILE A 101 -0.42 18.16 25.99
N SER A 102 0.60 18.91 26.45
CA SER A 102 1.89 19.03 25.75
C SER A 102 2.63 17.70 25.77
N MET A 103 3.11 17.23 24.63
CA MET A 103 3.85 15.98 24.58
C MET A 103 5.35 16.18 24.82
N LYS A 104 5.88 17.38 24.53
CA LYS A 104 7.31 17.67 24.75
C LYS A 104 7.71 17.44 26.21
N GLY A 105 8.78 16.68 26.42
CA GLY A 105 9.25 16.27 27.75
C GLY A 105 8.45 15.13 28.41
N CYS A 106 7.34 14.64 27.84
CA CYS A 106 6.65 13.47 28.38
C CYS A 106 7.58 12.26 28.40
N THR A 107 7.73 11.63 29.57
CA THR A 107 8.64 10.50 29.77
C THR A 107 8.01 9.40 30.63
N GLY A 108 8.35 8.15 30.34
CA GLY A 108 7.83 6.98 31.02
C GLY A 108 6.35 6.73 30.70
N THR A 109 5.70 5.98 31.58
CA THR A 109 4.29 5.60 31.40
C THR A 109 3.37 6.80 31.61
N TRP A 110 2.46 6.99 30.66
CA TRP A 110 1.32 7.90 30.76
C TRP A 110 0.02 7.13 30.65
N VAL A 111 -0.93 7.51 31.48
CA VAL A 111 -2.26 6.89 31.55
C VAL A 111 -3.32 7.96 31.34
N PHE A 112 -4.33 7.67 30.53
CA PHE A 112 -5.43 8.56 30.17
C PHE A 112 -6.77 7.89 30.47
N TYR A 113 -7.72 8.69 30.93
CA TYR A 113 -9.00 8.25 31.47
C TYR A 113 -10.16 9.03 30.85
N TYR A 114 -11.28 8.34 30.65
CA TYR A 114 -12.54 8.91 30.21
C TYR A 114 -13.13 9.76 31.34
N PRO A 115 -14.10 10.65 31.05
CA PRO A 115 -14.86 11.34 32.08
C PRO A 115 -15.59 10.39 33.05
N SER A 116 -15.83 9.14 32.66
CA SER A 116 -16.37 8.10 33.54
C SER A 116 -15.37 7.59 34.59
N GLY A 117 -14.08 7.88 34.43
CA GLY A 117 -12.98 7.33 35.24
C GLY A 117 -12.37 6.05 34.65
N GLN A 118 -12.95 5.46 33.60
CA GLN A 118 -12.39 4.30 32.91
C GLN A 118 -11.13 4.70 32.13
N GLN A 119 -10.07 3.90 32.23
CA GLN A 119 -8.85 4.08 31.43
C GLN A 119 -9.15 3.85 29.94
N TRP A 120 -8.65 4.72 29.08
CA TRP A 120 -8.79 4.59 27.62
C TRP A 120 -7.47 4.53 26.87
N ARG A 121 -6.37 4.94 27.50
CA ARG A 121 -5.04 4.77 26.91
C ARG A 121 -3.96 4.66 27.98
N GLU A 122 -2.99 3.82 27.70
CA GLU A 122 -1.73 3.70 28.42
C GLU A 122 -0.62 3.50 27.39
N GLY A 123 0.56 4.03 27.67
CA GLY A 123 1.72 3.84 26.81
C GLY A 123 2.95 4.49 27.41
N THR A 124 4.08 4.34 26.74
CA THR A 124 5.34 4.91 27.19
C THR A 124 5.83 5.96 26.20
N TRP A 125 6.33 7.06 26.73
CA TRP A 125 6.90 8.14 25.94
C TRP A 125 8.36 8.41 26.35
N GLN A 126 9.14 8.92 25.41
CA GLN A 126 10.46 9.48 25.66
C GLN A 126 10.55 10.84 24.96
N ASP A 127 10.50 11.91 25.75
CA ASP A 127 10.49 13.29 25.25
C ASP A 127 9.38 13.53 24.21
N GLY A 128 8.18 13.02 24.49
CA GLY A 128 7.01 13.14 23.60
C GLY A 128 6.96 12.12 22.45
N VAL A 129 8.04 11.37 22.21
CA VAL A 129 8.07 10.31 21.19
C VAL A 129 7.51 9.01 21.78
N PRO A 130 6.48 8.38 21.18
CA PRO A 130 5.93 7.11 21.67
C PRO A 130 6.94 5.97 21.52
N LYS A 131 6.93 5.04 22.48
CA LYS A 131 7.82 3.88 22.51
C LYS A 131 7.16 2.69 23.20
N GLY A 132 7.47 1.49 22.71
CA GLY A 132 6.99 0.25 23.30
C GLY A 132 5.51 0.04 23.02
N GLU A 133 4.85 -0.70 23.88
CA GLU A 133 3.44 -1.04 23.73
C GLU A 133 2.55 0.10 24.22
N HIS A 134 1.55 0.44 23.41
CA HIS A 134 0.47 1.34 23.76
C HIS A 134 -0.83 0.56 23.71
N MET A 135 -1.57 0.62 24.81
CA MET A 135 -2.86 -0.04 24.95
C MET A 135 -3.96 1.02 24.95
N ILE A 136 -5.04 0.75 24.21
CA ILE A 136 -6.19 1.62 24.06
C ILE A 136 -7.44 0.78 24.36
N TRP A 137 -8.36 1.34 25.14
CA TRP A 137 -9.59 0.67 25.54
C TRP A 137 -10.82 1.45 25.10
N TYR A 138 -11.93 0.72 24.92
CA TYR A 138 -13.26 1.28 24.76
C TYR A 138 -13.83 1.79 26.10
N PRO A 139 -14.88 2.63 26.08
CA PRO A 139 -15.54 3.10 27.30
C PRO A 139 -16.09 1.98 28.19
N ASN A 140 -16.40 0.82 27.62
CA ASN A 140 -16.85 -0.37 28.36
C ASN A 140 -15.70 -1.16 29.03
N GLY A 141 -14.44 -0.74 28.81
CA GLY A 141 -13.25 -1.38 29.36
C GLY A 141 -12.65 -2.49 28.50
N ASN A 142 -13.29 -2.88 27.39
CA ASN A 142 -12.70 -3.85 26.46
C ASN A 142 -11.53 -3.23 25.70
N ASN A 143 -10.57 -4.07 25.30
CA ASN A 143 -9.47 -3.63 24.44
C ASN A 143 -10.04 -3.06 23.14
N LYS A 144 -9.46 -1.97 22.68
CA LYS A 144 -9.75 -1.34 21.39
C LYS A 144 -8.60 -1.53 20.43
N THR A 145 -7.38 -1.26 20.90
CA THR A 145 -6.17 -1.39 20.10
C THR A 145 -4.95 -1.61 21.00
N VAL A 146 -4.03 -2.45 20.54
CA VAL A 146 -2.69 -2.61 21.09
C VAL A 146 -1.73 -2.32 19.94
N GLU A 147 -0.84 -1.34 20.16
CA GLU A 147 0.09 -0.83 19.16
C GLU A 147 1.51 -0.91 19.69
N SER A 148 2.46 -1.33 18.85
CA SER A 148 3.88 -1.33 19.20
C SER A 148 4.60 -0.20 18.50
N PHE A 149 5.40 0.58 19.24
CA PHE A 149 6.16 1.71 18.72
C PHE A 149 7.67 1.53 18.89
N GLN A 150 8.43 1.84 17.84
CA GLN A 150 9.88 2.00 17.86
C GLN A 150 10.23 3.32 17.17
N ASP A 151 11.06 4.13 17.84
CA ASP A 151 11.52 5.43 17.33
C ASP A 151 10.38 6.36 16.83
N GLY A 152 9.25 6.32 17.54
CA GLY A 152 8.07 7.12 17.23
C GLY A 152 7.17 6.57 16.12
N GLN A 153 7.54 5.44 15.49
CA GLN A 153 6.80 4.82 14.41
C GLN A 153 6.21 3.48 14.84
N LEU A 154 5.10 3.06 14.23
CA LEU A 154 4.57 1.72 14.43
C LEU A 154 5.62 0.68 13.98
N ALA A 155 5.92 -0.26 14.86
CA ALA A 155 6.92 -1.29 14.64
C ALA A 155 6.58 -2.52 15.49
N GLY A 156 6.26 -3.63 14.84
CA GLY A 156 5.78 -4.86 15.47
C GLY A 156 4.28 -5.09 15.28
N PRO A 157 3.69 -5.98 16.09
CA PRO A 157 2.29 -6.34 15.97
C PRO A 157 1.36 -5.20 16.41
N VAL A 158 0.25 -5.07 15.69
CA VAL A 158 -0.90 -4.24 16.02
C VAL A 158 -2.13 -5.13 16.00
N THR A 159 -2.88 -5.12 17.10
CA THR A 159 -4.17 -5.83 17.18
C THR A 159 -5.26 -4.82 17.48
N LYS A 160 -6.38 -4.93 16.78
CA LYS A 160 -7.59 -4.15 17.01
C LYS A 160 -8.74 -5.09 17.33
N TRP A 161 -9.66 -4.64 18.17
CA TRP A 161 -10.86 -5.38 18.53
C TRP A 161 -12.11 -4.54 18.23
N TYR A 162 -13.23 -5.23 18.08
CA TYR A 162 -14.56 -4.64 18.18
C TYR A 162 -14.91 -4.36 19.65
N GLU A 163 -15.93 -3.53 19.87
CA GLU A 163 -16.34 -3.13 21.21
C GLU A 163 -16.88 -4.30 22.05
N ASP A 164 -17.35 -5.36 21.41
CA ASP A 164 -17.76 -6.62 22.04
C ASP A 164 -16.57 -7.54 22.44
N GLY A 165 -15.34 -7.13 22.13
CA GLY A 165 -14.11 -7.86 22.45
C GLY A 165 -13.65 -8.84 21.38
N GLN A 166 -14.36 -8.98 20.27
CA GLN A 166 -13.91 -9.84 19.16
C GLN A 166 -12.75 -9.18 18.41
N VAL A 167 -11.76 -9.98 17.97
CA VAL A 167 -10.65 -9.46 17.17
C VAL A 167 -11.20 -8.91 15.86
N LYS A 168 -10.77 -7.72 15.49
CA LYS A 168 -11.16 -7.02 14.27
C LYS A 168 -10.05 -7.07 13.22
N GLU A 169 -8.81 -6.91 13.65
CA GLU A 169 -7.65 -6.79 12.76
C GLU A 169 -6.38 -7.16 13.50
N GLU A 170 -5.49 -7.87 12.80
CA GLU A 170 -4.13 -8.16 13.21
C GLU A 170 -3.21 -7.80 12.05
N ALA A 171 -2.19 -7.01 12.34
CA ALA A 171 -1.25 -6.52 11.34
C ALA A 171 0.16 -6.40 11.92
N ILE A 172 1.17 -6.56 11.07
CA ILE A 172 2.56 -6.28 11.44
C ILE A 172 3.00 -4.98 10.76
N PHE A 173 3.69 -4.12 11.50
CA PHE A 173 4.26 -2.89 10.98
C PHE A 173 5.79 -2.89 11.08
N VAL A 174 6.46 -2.31 10.09
CA VAL A 174 7.90 -2.02 10.10
C VAL A 174 8.11 -0.60 9.60
N GLY A 175 8.78 0.25 10.39
CA GLY A 175 9.05 1.64 10.02
C GLY A 175 7.78 2.44 9.70
N GLY A 176 6.71 2.21 10.46
CA GLY A 176 5.42 2.87 10.28
C GLY A 176 4.56 2.38 9.12
N LYS A 177 4.99 1.36 8.36
CA LYS A 177 4.25 0.77 7.24
C LYS A 177 3.84 -0.66 7.54
N LEU A 178 2.68 -1.08 7.02
CA LEU A 178 2.25 -2.47 7.08
C LEU A 178 3.27 -3.35 6.34
N ASP A 179 3.76 -4.40 6.97
CA ASP A 179 4.76 -5.28 6.38
C ASP A 179 4.63 -6.67 7.00
N SER A 180 4.63 -7.72 6.17
CA SER A 180 4.32 -9.11 6.51
C SER A 180 2.81 -9.37 6.69
N SER A 181 2.42 -10.22 7.64
CA SER A 181 1.07 -10.76 7.72
C SER A 181 0.01 -9.74 8.12
N PHE A 182 -1.15 -9.86 7.46
CA PHE A 182 -2.36 -9.12 7.77
C PHE A 182 -3.57 -10.05 7.78
N ALA A 183 -4.45 -9.86 8.76
CA ALA A 183 -5.76 -10.49 8.79
C ALA A 183 -6.80 -9.53 9.39
N SER A 184 -8.04 -9.62 8.90
CA SER A 184 -9.18 -8.97 9.54
C SER A 184 -10.38 -9.89 9.61
N TRP A 185 -11.30 -9.57 10.53
CA TRP A 185 -12.49 -10.37 10.83
C TRP A 185 -13.72 -9.47 10.82
N TYR A 186 -14.88 -10.07 10.57
CA TYR A 186 -16.18 -9.47 10.79
C TYR A 186 -16.52 -9.42 12.28
N SER A 187 -17.53 -8.62 12.67
CA SER A 187 -17.97 -8.52 14.07
C SER A 187 -18.64 -9.78 14.62
N ASN A 188 -18.91 -10.78 13.78
CA ASN A 188 -19.37 -12.09 14.22
C ASN A 188 -18.21 -13.10 14.40
N GLY A 189 -16.96 -12.66 14.21
CA GLY A 189 -15.75 -13.45 14.42
C GLY A 189 -15.35 -14.30 13.21
N SER A 190 -16.15 -14.31 12.14
CA SER A 190 -15.74 -14.91 10.88
C SER A 190 -14.60 -14.11 10.25
N LYS A 191 -13.67 -14.81 9.62
CA LYS A 191 -12.56 -14.17 8.90
C LYS A 191 -13.12 -13.34 7.77
N LYS A 192 -12.51 -12.20 7.47
CA LYS A 192 -12.93 -11.30 6.40
C LYS A 192 -11.94 -11.30 5.25
N GLU A 193 -10.66 -11.17 5.58
CA GLU A 193 -9.56 -11.19 4.61
C GLU A 193 -8.24 -11.51 5.29
N GLU A 194 -7.33 -12.09 4.52
CA GLU A 194 -5.95 -12.31 4.94
C GLU A 194 -5.01 -12.27 3.74
N GLY A 195 -3.76 -11.94 4.01
CA GLY A 195 -2.66 -11.98 3.07
C GLY A 195 -1.45 -11.25 3.64
N ASP A 196 -0.47 -11.00 2.78
CA ASP A 196 0.74 -10.31 3.17
C ASP A 196 0.82 -8.91 2.55
N TYR A 197 1.55 -8.04 3.23
CA TYR A 197 2.00 -6.76 2.73
C TYR A 197 3.52 -6.71 2.65
N ILE A 198 4.05 -5.97 1.69
CA ILE A 198 5.47 -5.61 1.63
C ILE A 198 5.52 -4.09 1.54
N ILE A 199 6.06 -3.42 2.56
CA ILE A 199 6.24 -1.95 2.59
C ILE A 199 4.93 -1.19 2.28
N GLY A 200 3.82 -1.67 2.84
CA GLY A 200 2.49 -1.06 2.72
C GLY A 200 1.72 -1.45 1.45
N VAL A 201 2.21 -2.39 0.65
CA VAL A 201 1.60 -2.83 -0.60
C VAL A 201 1.21 -4.32 -0.50
N GLN A 202 -0.01 -4.68 -0.93
CA GLN A 202 -0.46 -6.08 -0.93
C GLN A 202 0.44 -6.94 -1.82
N SER A 203 0.82 -8.11 -1.31
CA SER A 203 1.70 -9.03 -2.01
C SER A 203 1.32 -10.48 -1.72
N GLY A 204 1.62 -11.36 -2.67
CA GLY A 204 1.42 -12.80 -2.51
C GLY A 204 -0.05 -13.18 -2.54
N HIS A 205 -0.36 -14.31 -1.91
CA HIS A 205 -1.71 -14.86 -1.91
C HIS A 205 -2.62 -14.10 -0.96
N TRP A 206 -3.84 -13.84 -1.43
CA TRP A 206 -4.87 -13.14 -0.68
C TRP A 206 -6.17 -13.93 -0.73
N THR A 207 -6.80 -14.04 0.44
CA THR A 207 -8.06 -14.74 0.62
C THR A 207 -9.07 -13.81 1.26
N TYR A 208 -10.31 -13.84 0.79
CA TYR A 208 -11.43 -13.06 1.27
C TYR A 208 -12.60 -13.99 1.52
N TRP A 209 -13.36 -13.72 2.57
CA TRP A 209 -14.53 -14.51 2.95
C TRP A 209 -15.77 -13.63 3.01
N HIS A 210 -16.93 -14.28 2.90
CA HIS A 210 -18.22 -13.69 3.24
C HIS A 210 -18.42 -13.74 4.76
N GLU A 211 -19.37 -12.95 5.26
CA GLU A 211 -19.66 -12.89 6.70
C GLU A 211 -20.22 -14.21 7.26
N ASN A 212 -20.70 -15.12 6.41
CA ASN A 212 -21.07 -16.48 6.83
C ASN A 212 -19.87 -17.44 6.94
N GLY A 213 -18.65 -16.97 6.68
CA GLY A 213 -17.42 -17.76 6.72
C GLY A 213 -17.10 -18.52 5.43
N GLU A 214 -17.98 -18.49 4.43
CA GLU A 214 -17.70 -19.09 3.12
C GLU A 214 -16.66 -18.27 2.35
N LEU A 215 -15.85 -18.95 1.54
CA LEU A 215 -14.88 -18.28 0.68
C LEU A 215 -15.62 -17.33 -0.25
N LYS A 216 -15.13 -16.09 -0.37
CA LYS A 216 -15.66 -15.07 -1.26
C LYS A 216 -14.79 -14.91 -2.48
N ARG A 217 -13.48 -14.84 -2.26
CA ARG A 217 -12.52 -14.60 -3.31
C ARG A 217 -11.13 -15.05 -2.89
N ASP A 218 -10.36 -15.59 -3.80
CA ASP A 218 -8.93 -15.83 -3.61
C ASP A 218 -8.15 -15.54 -4.89
N GLY A 219 -6.87 -15.23 -4.72
CA GLY A 219 -5.95 -14.96 -5.80
C GLY A 219 -4.64 -14.41 -5.27
N SER A 220 -3.88 -13.72 -6.12
CA SER A 220 -2.61 -13.13 -5.70
C SER A 220 -2.47 -11.70 -6.14
N PHE A 221 -1.71 -10.93 -5.36
CA PHE A 221 -1.23 -9.62 -5.72
C PHE A 221 0.27 -9.66 -6.01
N ASN A 222 0.68 -8.91 -7.02
CA ASN A 222 2.06 -8.56 -7.26
C ASN A 222 2.14 -7.04 -7.32
N ASP A 223 2.98 -6.43 -6.47
CA ASP A 223 3.11 -4.97 -6.34
C ASP A 223 1.76 -4.23 -6.16
N GLY A 224 0.85 -4.83 -5.39
CA GLY A 224 -0.47 -4.25 -5.09
C GLY A 224 -1.48 -4.39 -6.22
N GLU A 225 -1.09 -5.01 -7.33
CA GLU A 225 -1.96 -5.26 -8.46
C GLU A 225 -2.35 -6.73 -8.52
N MET A 226 -3.61 -7.00 -8.87
CA MET A 226 -4.06 -8.38 -9.03
C MET A 226 -3.24 -9.09 -10.10
N ASP A 227 -2.67 -10.23 -9.74
CA ASP A 227 -1.89 -11.07 -10.65
C ASP A 227 -2.35 -12.52 -10.57
N GLY A 228 -2.13 -13.27 -11.65
CA GLY A 228 -2.48 -14.68 -11.68
C GLY A 228 -3.97 -14.95 -11.83
N ILE A 229 -4.41 -16.11 -11.34
CA ILE A 229 -5.82 -16.50 -11.38
C ILE A 229 -6.49 -16.00 -10.12
N TRP A 230 -7.64 -15.37 -10.31
CA TRP A 230 -8.55 -14.96 -9.26
C TRP A 230 -9.85 -15.73 -9.39
N VAL A 231 -10.32 -16.30 -8.28
CA VAL A 231 -11.59 -17.03 -8.21
C VAL A 231 -12.54 -16.24 -7.32
N GLU A 232 -13.80 -16.15 -7.74
CA GLU A 232 -14.88 -15.53 -6.97
C GLU A 232 -15.99 -16.55 -6.74
N TYR A 233 -16.54 -16.52 -5.53
CA TYR A 233 -17.50 -17.49 -5.02
C TYR A 233 -18.76 -16.79 -4.50
N SER A 234 -19.91 -17.44 -4.68
CA SER A 234 -21.15 -17.00 -4.07
C SER A 234 -21.13 -17.21 -2.55
N ALA A 235 -22.06 -16.57 -1.84
CA ALA A 235 -22.24 -16.82 -0.41
C ALA A 235 -22.61 -18.28 -0.10
N ASP A 236 -23.09 -19.04 -1.09
CA ASP A 236 -23.39 -20.48 -0.95
C ASP A 236 -22.18 -21.39 -1.27
N GLY A 237 -20.99 -20.81 -1.47
CA GLY A 237 -19.74 -21.54 -1.74
C GLY A 237 -19.54 -21.97 -3.20
N ASN A 238 -20.47 -21.68 -4.10
CA ASN A 238 -20.33 -22.04 -5.51
C ASN A 238 -19.39 -21.06 -6.25
N SER A 239 -18.42 -21.57 -7.01
CA SER A 239 -17.56 -20.72 -7.83
C SER A 239 -18.38 -20.04 -8.93
N ILE A 240 -18.42 -18.71 -8.91
CA ILE A 240 -19.12 -17.89 -9.90
C ILE A 240 -18.19 -17.58 -11.07
N GLN A 241 -16.93 -17.27 -10.77
CA GLN A 241 -16.02 -16.72 -11.76
C GLN A 241 -14.57 -17.14 -11.54
N ARG A 242 -13.85 -17.38 -12.64
CA ARG A 242 -12.41 -17.63 -12.63
C ARG A 242 -11.74 -16.78 -13.68
N SER A 243 -10.97 -15.79 -13.26
CA SER A 243 -10.41 -14.75 -14.13
C SER A 243 -8.90 -14.71 -14.04
N ARG A 244 -8.21 -14.61 -15.17
CA ARG A 244 -6.76 -14.37 -15.23
C ARG A 244 -6.49 -12.87 -15.29
N TYR A 245 -5.58 -12.40 -14.45
CA TYR A 245 -5.05 -11.04 -14.44
C TYR A 245 -3.54 -11.05 -14.68
N SER A 246 -3.01 -9.91 -15.10
CA SER A 246 -1.58 -9.61 -15.15
C SER A 246 -1.41 -8.13 -14.85
N SER A 247 -0.67 -7.79 -13.80
CA SER A 247 -0.44 -6.38 -13.41
C SER A 247 -1.76 -5.59 -13.32
N GLY A 248 -2.74 -6.16 -12.63
CA GLY A 248 -4.07 -5.55 -12.43
C GLY A 248 -4.98 -5.57 -13.65
N LEU A 249 -4.45 -5.88 -14.85
CA LEU A 249 -5.23 -5.93 -16.08
C LEU A 249 -5.92 -7.28 -16.21
N PHE A 250 -7.26 -7.26 -16.25
CA PHE A 250 -8.05 -8.44 -16.59
C PHE A 250 -7.65 -8.97 -17.98
N LEU A 251 -7.20 -10.21 -18.06
CA LEU A 251 -6.87 -10.86 -19.32
C LEU A 251 -8.09 -11.55 -19.90
N TYR A 252 -8.62 -12.57 -19.22
CA TYR A 252 -9.77 -13.35 -19.67
C TYR A 252 -10.42 -14.13 -18.53
N ASP A 253 -11.66 -14.55 -18.73
CA ASP A 253 -12.29 -15.58 -17.90
C ASP A 253 -11.90 -16.98 -18.41
N LEU A 254 -11.65 -17.91 -17.49
CA LEU A 254 -11.18 -19.26 -17.81
C LEU A 254 -12.22 -20.10 -18.56
N HIS A 255 -13.51 -19.75 -18.51
CA HIS A 255 -14.56 -20.44 -19.27
C HIS A 255 -14.70 -19.92 -20.70
N TRP A 256 -13.96 -18.86 -21.08
CA TRP A 256 -14.06 -18.29 -22.42
C TRP A 256 -13.57 -19.26 -23.50
N GLY A 257 -14.32 -19.29 -24.60
CA GLY A 257 -13.95 -20.02 -25.80
C GLY A 257 -12.84 -19.33 -26.60
N PRO A 258 -12.27 -20.04 -27.59
CA PRO A 258 -11.14 -19.53 -28.36
C PRO A 258 -11.48 -18.29 -29.20
N LYS A 259 -12.76 -18.07 -29.54
CA LYS A 259 -13.20 -16.87 -30.25
C LYS A 259 -13.15 -15.64 -29.34
N GLU A 260 -13.75 -15.74 -28.16
CA GLU A 260 -13.81 -14.68 -27.15
C GLU A 260 -12.39 -14.27 -26.73
N LEU A 261 -11.52 -15.26 -26.51
CA LEU A 261 -10.10 -15.02 -26.23
C LEU A 261 -9.40 -14.29 -27.38
N TYR A 262 -9.64 -14.69 -28.63
CA TYR A 262 -9.02 -14.05 -29.79
C TYR A 262 -9.47 -12.58 -29.94
N ASP A 263 -10.78 -12.33 -29.79
CA ASP A 263 -11.34 -10.98 -29.82
C ASP A 263 -10.78 -10.11 -28.68
N ARG A 264 -10.59 -10.71 -27.49
CA ARG A 264 -9.96 -10.04 -26.35
C ARG A 264 -8.49 -9.71 -26.61
N ALA A 265 -7.71 -10.64 -27.15
CA ALA A 265 -6.32 -10.40 -27.50
C ALA A 265 -6.18 -9.23 -28.49
N GLY A 266 -7.08 -9.12 -29.47
CA GLY A 266 -7.10 -7.98 -30.39
C GLY A 266 -7.35 -6.63 -29.71
N LYS A 267 -8.18 -6.59 -28.67
CA LYS A 267 -8.40 -5.38 -27.84
C LYS A 267 -7.19 -5.08 -26.96
N LEU A 268 -6.59 -6.12 -26.37
CA LEU A 268 -5.40 -5.99 -25.51
C LEU A 268 -4.19 -5.52 -26.31
N ARG A 269 -3.97 -5.99 -27.53
CA ARG A 269 -2.82 -5.57 -28.37
C ARG A 269 -2.69 -4.04 -28.49
N ARG A 270 -3.82 -3.32 -28.47
CA ARG A 270 -3.84 -1.84 -28.55
C ARG A 270 -3.56 -1.14 -27.22
N LYS A 271 -3.70 -1.85 -26.09
CA LYS A 271 -3.55 -1.32 -24.73
C LYS A 271 -2.24 -1.76 -24.10
N ASP A 272 -2.01 -3.06 -24.13
CA ASP A 272 -0.83 -3.73 -23.60
C ASP A 272 -0.50 -4.97 -24.45
N VAL A 273 0.65 -4.91 -25.12
CA VAL A 273 1.06 -5.92 -26.10
C VAL A 273 1.43 -7.23 -25.40
N GLU A 274 2.04 -7.17 -24.22
CA GLU A 274 2.45 -8.35 -23.46
C GLU A 274 1.24 -9.17 -23.02
N SER A 275 0.22 -8.50 -22.47
CA SER A 275 -1.07 -9.10 -22.14
C SER A 275 -1.74 -9.77 -23.34
N ALA A 276 -1.67 -9.14 -24.52
CA ALA A 276 -2.21 -9.73 -25.74
C ALA A 276 -1.51 -11.05 -26.09
N LEU A 277 -0.18 -11.08 -26.00
CA LEU A 277 0.61 -12.29 -26.25
C LEU A 277 0.26 -13.41 -25.27
N ILE A 278 0.08 -13.10 -23.98
CA ILE A 278 -0.35 -14.09 -22.96
C ILE A 278 -1.69 -14.73 -23.35
N VAL A 279 -2.67 -13.93 -23.78
CA VAL A 279 -3.98 -14.47 -24.21
C VAL A 279 -3.85 -15.32 -25.46
N LEU A 280 -3.03 -14.92 -26.43
CA LEU A 280 -2.79 -15.69 -27.65
C LEU A 280 -2.11 -17.03 -27.36
N ASP A 281 -1.15 -17.06 -26.42
CA ASP A 281 -0.51 -18.29 -25.98
C ASP A 281 -1.49 -19.25 -25.32
N ASN A 282 -2.41 -18.74 -24.49
CA ASN A 282 -3.47 -19.57 -23.93
C ASN A 282 -4.31 -20.22 -25.03
N ILE A 283 -4.67 -19.48 -26.10
CA ILE A 283 -5.44 -20.05 -27.21
C ILE A 283 -4.68 -21.20 -27.88
N VAL A 284 -3.40 -20.98 -28.22
CA VAL A 284 -2.56 -21.97 -28.92
C VAL A 284 -2.37 -23.23 -28.08
N ASN A 285 -2.21 -23.09 -26.77
CA ASN A 285 -1.95 -24.21 -25.87
C ASN A 285 -3.22 -25.01 -25.55
N SER A 286 -4.34 -24.32 -25.31
CA SER A 286 -5.58 -24.92 -24.80
C SER A 286 -6.54 -25.38 -25.89
N PHE A 287 -6.48 -24.80 -27.10
CA PHE A 287 -7.44 -25.07 -28.18
C PHE A 287 -6.76 -25.50 -29.49
N LYS A 288 -5.82 -26.45 -29.43
CA LYS A 288 -4.92 -26.82 -30.55
C LYS A 288 -5.63 -27.07 -31.89
N ASP A 289 -6.81 -27.70 -31.88
CA ASP A 289 -7.58 -28.04 -33.08
C ASP A 289 -8.49 -26.90 -33.59
N SER A 290 -8.55 -25.79 -32.85
CA SER A 290 -9.34 -24.63 -33.22
C SER A 290 -8.66 -23.82 -34.33
N LYS A 291 -9.46 -23.32 -35.29
CA LYS A 291 -8.98 -22.34 -36.30
C LYS A 291 -8.34 -21.10 -35.65
N TYR A 292 -8.71 -20.78 -34.41
CA TYR A 292 -8.13 -19.67 -33.68
C TYR A 292 -6.71 -19.95 -33.20
N SER A 293 -6.28 -21.20 -33.03
CA SER A 293 -4.88 -21.50 -32.68
C SER A 293 -3.92 -21.11 -33.79
N THR A 294 -4.24 -21.45 -35.05
CA THR A 294 -3.44 -20.98 -36.19
C THR A 294 -3.47 -19.46 -36.32
N ARG A 295 -4.65 -18.83 -36.16
CA ARG A 295 -4.79 -17.37 -36.23
C ARG A 295 -4.01 -16.68 -35.12
N SER A 296 -4.04 -17.21 -33.89
CA SER A 296 -3.33 -16.66 -32.75
C SER A 296 -1.83 -16.76 -32.93
N GLN A 297 -1.32 -17.92 -33.35
CA GLN A 297 0.11 -18.10 -33.59
C GLN A 297 0.61 -17.19 -34.73
N PHE A 298 -0.21 -16.96 -35.75
CA PHE A 298 0.10 -15.99 -36.81
C PHE A 298 0.07 -14.55 -36.30
N LEU A 299 -0.96 -14.18 -35.52
CA LEU A 299 -1.09 -12.85 -34.93
C LEU A 299 0.05 -12.51 -33.98
N LYS A 300 0.56 -13.49 -33.21
CA LYS A 300 1.79 -13.33 -32.43
C LYS A 300 2.96 -12.89 -33.33
N ALA A 301 3.17 -13.56 -34.45
CA ALA A 301 4.22 -13.19 -35.40
C ALA A 301 4.04 -11.78 -35.96
N GLU A 302 2.79 -11.37 -36.24
CA GLU A 302 2.49 -9.99 -36.65
C GLU A 302 2.73 -8.96 -35.55
N ILE A 303 2.49 -9.31 -34.28
CA ILE A 303 2.79 -8.46 -33.13
C ILE A 303 4.31 -8.22 -33.02
N PHE A 304 5.10 -9.29 -33.09
CA PHE A 304 6.56 -9.17 -33.09
C PHE A 304 7.07 -8.34 -34.27
N MET A 305 6.48 -8.53 -35.46
CA MET A 305 6.89 -7.83 -36.68
C MET A 305 6.56 -6.33 -36.63
N ASN A 306 5.33 -5.98 -36.24
CA ASN A 306 4.78 -4.64 -36.47
C ASN A 306 4.79 -3.78 -35.20
N ASP A 307 4.42 -4.35 -34.06
CA ASP A 307 4.24 -3.61 -32.81
C ASP A 307 5.57 -3.55 -32.05
N LEU A 308 6.24 -4.69 -31.86
CA LEU A 308 7.50 -4.77 -31.11
C LEU A 308 8.73 -4.50 -31.99
N LYS A 309 8.60 -4.65 -33.31
CA LYS A 309 9.72 -4.58 -34.29
C LYS A 309 10.89 -5.53 -33.94
N ASP A 310 10.63 -6.62 -33.21
CA ASP A 310 11.59 -7.71 -33.03
C ASP A 310 11.44 -8.70 -34.19
N TYR A 311 12.22 -8.44 -35.24
CA TYR A 311 12.22 -9.24 -36.46
C TYR A 311 12.70 -10.67 -36.26
N ASN A 312 13.60 -10.91 -35.31
CA ASN A 312 14.04 -12.27 -35.00
C ASN A 312 12.93 -13.03 -34.28
N GLY A 313 12.21 -12.38 -33.36
CA GLY A 313 10.98 -12.90 -32.76
C GLY A 313 9.90 -13.20 -33.78
N ALA A 314 9.65 -12.27 -34.71
CA ALA A 314 8.70 -12.47 -35.79
C ALA A 314 9.07 -13.71 -36.64
N ILE A 315 10.35 -13.87 -37.01
CA ILE A 315 10.83 -15.06 -37.72
C ILE A 315 10.60 -16.33 -36.90
N ARG A 316 10.88 -16.32 -35.58
CA ARG A 316 10.62 -17.48 -34.70
C ARG A 316 9.14 -17.85 -34.72
N GLU A 317 8.25 -16.90 -34.49
CA GLU A 317 6.81 -17.13 -34.42
C GLU A 317 6.22 -17.56 -35.78
N TYR A 318 6.63 -16.94 -36.89
CA TYR A 318 6.23 -17.37 -38.24
C TYR A 318 6.69 -18.80 -38.54
N LYS A 319 7.93 -19.16 -38.16
CA LYS A 319 8.41 -20.55 -38.28
C LYS A 319 7.59 -21.51 -37.43
N THR A 320 7.14 -21.08 -36.24
CA THR A 320 6.23 -21.86 -35.39
C THR A 320 4.89 -22.09 -36.08
N VAL A 321 4.30 -21.10 -36.77
CA VAL A 321 3.08 -21.31 -37.59
C VAL A 321 3.32 -22.40 -38.64
N VAL A 322 4.43 -22.31 -39.38
CA VAL A 322 4.81 -23.27 -40.44
C VAL A 322 5.01 -24.70 -39.89
N LYS A 323 5.49 -24.81 -38.65
CA LYS A 323 5.74 -26.07 -37.96
C LYS A 323 4.43 -26.70 -37.45
N LEU A 324 3.61 -25.92 -36.74
CA LEU A 324 2.41 -26.40 -36.07
C LEU A 324 1.22 -26.58 -37.03
N PHE A 325 1.11 -25.74 -38.06
CA PHE A 325 -0.07 -25.68 -38.92
C PHE A 325 0.30 -25.77 -40.42
N PRO A 326 1.09 -26.77 -40.85
CA PRO A 326 1.80 -26.75 -42.12
C PRO A 326 0.90 -26.69 -43.36
N THR A 327 -0.35 -27.14 -43.28
CA THR A 327 -1.32 -27.21 -44.39
C THR A 327 -2.15 -25.94 -44.55
N THR A 328 -2.07 -24.98 -43.62
CA THR A 328 -2.91 -23.78 -43.60
C THR A 328 -2.39 -22.68 -44.54
N GLY A 329 -3.29 -21.79 -44.97
CA GLY A 329 -2.91 -20.59 -45.72
C GLY A 329 -1.93 -19.70 -44.94
N GLN A 330 -2.16 -19.55 -43.63
CA GLN A 330 -1.28 -18.81 -42.73
C GLN A 330 0.14 -19.38 -42.70
N ALA A 331 0.33 -20.70 -42.80
CA ALA A 331 1.67 -21.28 -42.88
C ALA A 331 2.38 -20.92 -44.19
N GLN A 332 1.65 -20.87 -45.31
CA GLN A 332 2.21 -20.39 -46.57
C GLN A 332 2.62 -18.92 -46.44
N ASP A 333 1.71 -18.05 -45.97
CA ASP A 333 1.98 -16.64 -45.75
C ASP A 333 3.18 -16.45 -44.78
N SER A 334 3.27 -17.27 -43.73
CA SER A 334 4.37 -17.24 -42.75
C SER A 334 5.73 -17.60 -43.35
N GLN A 335 5.82 -18.67 -44.16
CA GLN A 335 7.09 -19.06 -44.80
C GLN A 335 7.54 -17.98 -45.81
N TYR A 336 6.59 -17.32 -46.48
CA TYR A 336 6.88 -16.16 -47.30
C TYR A 336 7.45 -15.01 -46.46
N MET A 337 6.79 -14.66 -45.35
CA MET A 337 7.21 -13.58 -44.46
C MET A 337 8.60 -13.81 -43.85
N VAL A 338 8.93 -15.04 -43.44
CA VAL A 338 10.29 -15.40 -42.99
C VAL A 338 11.33 -15.03 -44.07
N SER A 339 11.05 -15.39 -45.32
CA SER A 339 11.94 -15.11 -46.44
C SER A 339 12.08 -13.61 -46.71
N TYR A 340 10.94 -12.89 -46.66
CA TYR A 340 10.86 -11.45 -46.83
C TYR A 340 11.65 -10.69 -45.75
N ILE A 341 11.47 -11.05 -44.47
CA ILE A 341 12.17 -10.40 -43.35
C ILE A 341 13.68 -10.54 -43.50
N TYR A 342 14.17 -11.75 -43.81
CA TYR A 342 15.61 -11.92 -44.06
C TYR A 342 16.12 -11.04 -45.21
N GLY A 343 15.38 -10.96 -46.32
CA GLY A 343 15.85 -10.28 -47.52
C GLY A 343 15.76 -8.75 -47.43
N ASN A 344 14.62 -8.27 -46.96
CA ASN A 344 14.23 -6.86 -47.06
C ASN A 344 14.38 -6.08 -45.75
N VAL A 345 14.33 -6.77 -44.60
CA VAL A 345 14.45 -6.12 -43.29
C VAL A 345 15.85 -6.30 -42.71
N LEU A 346 16.34 -7.53 -42.67
CA LEU A 346 17.66 -7.86 -42.10
C LEU A 346 18.81 -7.80 -43.13
N ASN A 347 18.50 -7.57 -44.41
CA ASN A 347 19.46 -7.56 -45.53
C ASN A 347 20.34 -8.84 -45.64
N ASN A 348 19.87 -9.95 -45.07
CA ASN A 348 20.51 -11.25 -45.16
C ASN A 348 20.05 -11.99 -46.42
N LYS A 349 20.55 -11.55 -47.57
CA LYS A 349 20.20 -12.10 -48.89
C LYS A 349 20.47 -13.59 -49.02
N LYS A 350 21.53 -14.10 -48.37
CA LYS A 350 21.89 -15.53 -48.39
C LYS A 350 20.78 -16.37 -47.75
N GLN A 351 20.34 -15.97 -46.56
CA GLN A 351 19.28 -16.67 -45.85
C GLN A 351 17.93 -16.49 -46.53
N ALA A 352 17.62 -15.30 -47.04
CA ALA A 352 16.39 -15.04 -47.81
C ALA A 352 16.24 -16.01 -49.01
N LYS A 353 17.30 -16.17 -49.81
CA LYS A 353 17.30 -17.13 -50.93
C LYS A 353 17.08 -18.57 -50.48
N LYS A 354 17.66 -18.96 -49.34
CA LYS A 354 17.47 -20.29 -48.77
C LYS A 354 16.00 -20.52 -48.40
N GLU A 355 15.40 -19.57 -47.69
CA GLU A 355 14.02 -19.67 -47.21
C GLU A 355 12.99 -19.59 -48.36
N TYR A 356 13.23 -18.78 -49.40
CA TYR A 356 12.40 -18.77 -50.61
C TYR A 356 12.47 -20.09 -51.39
N LYS A 357 13.63 -20.75 -51.46
CA LYS A 357 13.73 -22.09 -52.04
C LYS A 357 12.97 -23.13 -51.21
N VAL A 358 13.03 -23.02 -49.87
CA VAL A 358 12.22 -23.87 -48.97
C VAL A 358 10.73 -23.65 -49.22
N PHE A 359 10.29 -22.40 -49.40
CA PHE A 359 8.90 -22.08 -49.76
C PHE A 359 8.47 -22.81 -51.02
N LEU A 360 9.22 -22.68 -52.13
CA LEU A 360 8.85 -23.30 -53.41
C LEU A 360 8.77 -24.83 -53.33
N LYS A 361 9.63 -25.45 -52.50
CA LYS A 361 9.61 -26.89 -52.26
C LYS A 361 8.40 -27.32 -51.43
N LYS A 362 8.09 -26.59 -50.36
CA LYS A 362 7.03 -26.97 -49.40
C LYS A 362 5.63 -26.62 -49.92
N TYR A 363 5.51 -25.56 -50.71
CA TYR A 363 4.23 -24.99 -51.14
C TYR A 363 4.18 -24.71 -52.66
N PRO A 364 4.40 -25.73 -53.52
CA PRO A 364 4.46 -25.54 -54.97
C PRO A 364 3.14 -25.07 -55.61
N GLY A 365 2.01 -25.33 -54.97
CA GLY A 365 0.68 -24.90 -55.41
C GLY A 365 0.20 -23.58 -54.80
N SER A 366 1.04 -22.87 -54.03
CA SER A 366 0.61 -21.62 -53.37
C SER A 366 0.41 -20.48 -54.36
N ARG A 367 -0.59 -19.63 -54.08
CA ARG A 367 -0.80 -18.35 -54.78
C ARG A 367 0.42 -17.42 -54.75
N LEU A 368 1.32 -17.59 -53.78
CA LEU A 368 2.50 -16.74 -53.60
C LEU A 368 3.72 -17.20 -54.43
N VAL A 369 3.64 -18.34 -55.14
CA VAL A 369 4.78 -18.87 -55.93
C VAL A 369 5.31 -17.85 -56.93
N SER A 370 4.43 -17.12 -57.62
CA SER A 370 4.82 -16.10 -58.58
C SER A 370 5.59 -14.95 -57.92
N ALA A 371 5.12 -14.49 -56.75
CA ALA A 371 5.81 -13.46 -55.97
C ALA A 371 7.19 -13.94 -55.50
N VAL A 372 7.29 -15.18 -54.99
CA VAL A 372 8.56 -15.77 -54.56
C VAL A 372 9.58 -15.87 -55.69
N LYS A 373 9.15 -16.29 -56.89
CA LYS A 373 10.04 -16.35 -58.06
C LYS A 373 10.55 -14.96 -58.46
N LEU A 374 9.70 -13.93 -58.38
CA LEU A 374 10.08 -12.55 -58.65
C LEU A 374 11.12 -12.04 -57.64
N GLU A 375 10.88 -12.24 -56.35
CA GLU A 375 11.81 -11.86 -55.27
C GLU A 375 13.17 -12.55 -55.42
N LEU A 376 13.20 -13.85 -55.73
CA LEU A 376 14.44 -14.58 -56.01
C LEU A 376 15.21 -13.99 -57.20
N LYS A 377 14.52 -13.61 -58.29
CA LYS A 377 15.14 -12.96 -59.44
C LYS A 377 15.77 -11.63 -59.06
N GLN A 378 15.07 -10.80 -58.27
CA GLN A 378 15.59 -9.51 -57.79
C GLN A 378 16.80 -9.67 -56.87
N LEU A 379 16.79 -10.66 -55.97
CA LEU A 379 17.93 -10.96 -55.10
C LEU A 379 19.16 -11.47 -55.85
N ASN A 380 18.98 -12.02 -57.06
CA ASN A 380 20.06 -12.43 -57.94
C ASN A 380 20.59 -11.26 -58.80
N SER A 381 19.72 -10.38 -59.30
CA SER A 381 20.14 -9.24 -60.13
C SER A 381 20.87 -8.15 -59.34
N ARG A 382 20.52 -7.92 -58.07
CA ARG A 382 21.22 -6.97 -57.18
C ARG A 382 22.65 -7.39 -56.79
N LEU A 383 23.14 -8.55 -57.23
CA LEU A 383 24.53 -8.99 -57.09
C LEU A 383 25.38 -8.69 -58.33
N ALA A 384 24.78 -8.42 -59.49
CA ALA A 384 25.51 -8.12 -60.72
C ALA A 384 25.95 -6.64 -60.84
N LYS A 385 25.72 -5.82 -59.80
CA LYS A 385 26.05 -4.38 -59.74
C LYS A 385 26.97 -3.98 -58.58
N LYS A 386 27.65 -4.95 -57.96
CA LYS A 386 28.82 -4.74 -57.11
C LYS A 386 29.95 -5.58 -57.69
#